data_AF-A0A8H7FZ88-F1
#
_entry.id   AF-A0A8H7FZ88-F1
#
_cell.length_a   1.000
_cell.length_b   1.000
_cell.length_c   1.000
_cell.angle_alpha   90.00
_cell.angle_beta   90.00
_cell.angle_gamma   90.00
#
_symmetry.space_group_name_H-M   'P 1'
#
loop_
_entity.id
_entity.type
_entity.pdbx_description
1 polymer ?
#
loop_
_entity_poly.entity_id
_entity_poly.type
_entity_poly.pdbx_seq_one_letter_code
_entity_poly.pdbx_strand_id
1 'polypeptide(L)'
;MANLAEEDKVQILIVNHGIWPKDDVPLVNMTLNQWQNTLQTNLTSSFLICRQYLRALSAAETPDVLKENASIVLIGSTAGKFGEAGHADYAVSKGAMMSGLLKTLTVELPKIAPRGRVNCIAPGWVSTPMTAKALKDPQVVYKALATTPLRKVATTRDIANQVAMIASNAVSGHVTGEVILVAVIFGPAETPFEDGTFKLLLNFDESYPNKPPTVKFLSRMFHPNVYANGELCLDILQNRWSPTYDVAAILTSIQSLLHDPNPNSPANAEAAQLYRENMKEYVRRVKATVEESWLDPDEKEGMEVDEASGTIATPDEAEDAESA
;
A
#
# COMPACT_ATOMS: atom_id res chain seq x y z
N MET A 1 -10.94 -43.80 5.19
CA MET A 1 -10.92 -42.38 4.79
C MET A 1 -10.93 -41.58 6.07
N ALA A 2 -10.08 -40.56 6.21
CA ALA A 2 -10.12 -39.69 7.38
C ALA A 2 -11.19 -38.62 7.18
N ASN A 3 -12.06 -38.41 8.17
CA ASN A 3 -12.86 -37.19 8.21
C ASN A 3 -11.91 -36.03 8.50
N LEU A 4 -11.76 -35.14 7.54
CA LEU A 4 -11.32 -33.78 7.80
C LEU A 4 -12.42 -33.09 8.63
N ALA A 5 -12.03 -32.36 9.67
CA ALA A 5 -12.93 -31.72 10.61
C ALA A 5 -13.65 -30.52 9.96
N GLU A 6 -14.56 -29.87 10.68
CA GLU A 6 -15.13 -28.60 10.21
C GLU A 6 -14.08 -27.48 10.15
N GLU A 7 -12.99 -27.61 10.91
CA GLU A 7 -11.84 -26.70 10.96
C GLU A 7 -10.99 -26.73 9.66
N ASP A 8 -11.01 -27.81 8.88
CA ASP A 8 -10.21 -27.99 7.66
C ASP A 8 -10.73 -27.22 6.42
N LYS A 9 -11.79 -26.41 6.57
CA LYS A 9 -12.61 -25.90 5.46
C LYS A 9 -12.31 -24.43 5.10
N VAL A 10 -11.36 -24.23 4.19
CA VAL A 10 -10.85 -22.92 3.77
C VAL A 10 -11.89 -22.08 3.01
N GLN A 11 -12.28 -20.93 3.57
CA GLN A 11 -13.09 -19.90 2.89
C GLN A 11 -12.25 -18.91 2.08
N ILE A 12 -11.08 -18.51 2.58
CA ILE A 12 -10.24 -17.44 2.02
C ILE A 12 -8.87 -18.01 1.64
N LEU A 13 -8.51 -17.91 0.36
CA LEU A 13 -7.21 -18.32 -0.18
C LEU A 13 -6.32 -17.10 -0.43
N ILE A 14 -5.21 -16.99 0.30
CA ILE A 14 -4.19 -15.96 0.08
C ILE A 14 -2.98 -16.58 -0.65
N VAL A 15 -2.78 -16.21 -1.92
CA VAL A 15 -1.68 -16.71 -2.76
C VAL A 15 -0.48 -15.76 -2.65
N ASN A 16 0.23 -15.87 -1.52
CA ASN A 16 1.34 -15.00 -1.15
C ASN A 16 2.74 -15.54 -1.56
N HIS A 17 2.88 -16.84 -1.80
CA HIS A 17 4.19 -17.45 -2.02
C HIS A 17 4.86 -16.97 -3.31
N GLY A 18 6.19 -16.98 -3.30
CA GLY A 18 7.01 -16.67 -4.46
C GLY A 18 8.46 -16.43 -4.08
N ILE A 19 9.32 -16.38 -5.08
CA ILE A 19 10.75 -16.07 -4.98
C ILE A 19 11.09 -14.83 -5.80
N TRP A 20 12.07 -14.08 -5.31
CA TRP A 20 12.84 -13.12 -6.07
C TRP A 20 14.17 -13.79 -6.47
N PRO A 21 14.55 -13.83 -7.77
CA PRO A 21 15.84 -14.36 -8.20
C PRO A 21 16.99 -13.55 -7.60
N LYS A 22 18.01 -14.21 -7.01
CA LYS A 22 19.11 -13.51 -6.33
C LYS A 22 20.00 -12.68 -7.26
N ASP A 23 20.08 -13.10 -8.52
CA ASP A 23 21.00 -12.58 -9.51
C ASP A 23 20.23 -11.66 -10.49
N ASP A 24 20.69 -10.42 -10.62
CA ASP A 24 20.27 -9.49 -11.68
C ASP A 24 20.89 -9.98 -12.99
N VAL A 25 20.04 -10.45 -13.91
CA VAL A 25 20.48 -11.01 -15.20
C VAL A 25 19.69 -10.36 -16.34
N PRO A 26 20.32 -9.47 -17.14
CA PRO A 26 19.69 -8.90 -18.33
C PRO A 26 19.14 -9.99 -19.26
N LEU A 27 17.94 -9.78 -19.80
CA LEU A 27 17.16 -10.81 -20.52
C LEU A 27 17.95 -11.55 -21.63
N VAL A 28 18.86 -10.87 -22.32
CA VAL A 28 19.75 -11.44 -23.35
C VAL A 28 20.67 -12.55 -22.83
N ASN A 29 21.00 -12.54 -21.53
CA ASN A 29 21.86 -13.50 -20.85
C ASN A 29 21.07 -14.46 -19.92
N MET A 30 19.76 -14.29 -19.78
CA MET A 30 18.95 -15.03 -18.81
C MET A 30 18.82 -16.51 -19.19
N THR A 31 19.21 -17.40 -18.28
CA THR A 31 19.17 -18.84 -18.56
C THR A 31 17.74 -19.38 -18.52
N LEU A 32 17.44 -20.37 -19.38
CA LEU A 32 16.15 -21.06 -19.35
C LEU A 32 15.88 -21.71 -17.98
N ASN A 33 16.92 -22.15 -17.26
CA ASN A 33 16.80 -22.73 -15.93
C ASN A 33 16.31 -21.72 -14.89
N GLN A 34 16.87 -20.50 -14.87
CA GLN A 34 16.39 -19.39 -14.04
C GLN A 34 14.93 -19.06 -14.36
N TRP A 35 14.64 -18.82 -15.64
CA TRP A 35 13.30 -18.48 -16.14
C TRP A 35 12.25 -19.54 -15.75
N GLN A 36 12.55 -20.83 -15.99
CA GLN A 36 11.65 -21.93 -15.66
C GLN A 36 11.45 -22.09 -14.15
N ASN A 37 12.51 -21.98 -13.34
CA ASN A 37 12.42 -22.04 -11.88
C ASN A 37 11.51 -20.92 -11.34
N THR A 38 11.71 -19.68 -11.78
CA THR A 38 10.89 -18.54 -11.32
C THR A 38 9.42 -18.67 -11.75
N LEU A 39 9.14 -19.07 -12.99
CA LEU A 39 7.76 -19.33 -13.43
C LEU A 39 7.12 -20.51 -12.69
N GLN A 40 7.85 -21.59 -12.43
CA GLN A 40 7.35 -22.75 -11.72
C GLN A 40 6.99 -22.40 -10.26
N THR A 41 7.85 -21.65 -9.58
CA THR A 41 7.67 -21.26 -8.17
C THR A 41 6.68 -20.12 -7.97
N ASN A 42 6.52 -19.18 -8.90
CA ASN A 42 5.64 -18.01 -8.75
C ASN A 42 4.28 -18.15 -9.45
N LEU A 43 4.21 -18.86 -10.59
CA LEU A 43 3.01 -18.92 -11.44
C LEU A 43 2.40 -20.32 -11.52
N THR A 44 3.19 -21.36 -11.79
CA THR A 44 2.65 -22.74 -11.90
C THR A 44 2.14 -23.26 -10.56
N SER A 45 2.90 -23.08 -9.49
CA SER A 45 2.48 -23.32 -8.10
C SER A 45 1.14 -22.63 -7.75
N SER A 46 1.02 -21.34 -8.09
CA SER A 46 -0.16 -20.50 -7.86
C SER A 46 -1.39 -21.03 -8.60
N PHE A 47 -1.23 -21.41 -9.88
CA PHE A 47 -2.25 -22.13 -10.64
C PHE A 47 -2.65 -23.46 -9.97
N LEU A 48 -1.69 -24.26 -9.51
CA LEU A 48 -1.97 -25.56 -8.88
C LEU A 48 -2.80 -25.40 -7.59
N ILE A 49 -2.47 -24.39 -6.76
CA ILE A 49 -3.18 -24.07 -5.51
C ILE A 49 -4.59 -23.56 -5.82
N CYS A 50 -4.74 -22.55 -6.70
CA CYS A 50 -6.06 -22.04 -7.09
C CYS A 50 -6.94 -23.15 -7.69
N ARG A 51 -6.38 -24.02 -8.56
CA ARG A 51 -7.09 -25.17 -9.14
C ARG A 51 -7.55 -26.16 -8.07
N GLN A 52 -6.75 -26.41 -7.03
CA GLN A 52 -7.12 -27.33 -5.96
C GLN A 52 -8.17 -26.73 -5.02
N TYR A 53 -8.10 -25.43 -4.74
CA TYR A 53 -9.12 -24.69 -3.99
C TYR A 53 -10.47 -24.67 -4.73
N LEU A 54 -10.49 -24.38 -6.05
CA LEU A 54 -11.72 -24.46 -6.85
C LEU A 54 -12.32 -25.87 -6.89
N ARG A 55 -11.47 -26.90 -6.96
CA ARG A 55 -11.91 -28.31 -6.86
C ARG A 55 -12.53 -28.65 -5.52
N ALA A 56 -11.97 -28.13 -4.42
CA ALA A 56 -12.56 -28.29 -3.08
C ALA A 56 -13.92 -27.58 -3.00
N LEU A 57 -14.03 -26.32 -3.43
CA LEU A 57 -15.31 -25.59 -3.45
C LEU A 57 -16.39 -26.26 -4.33
N SER A 58 -15.97 -26.94 -5.41
CA SER A 58 -16.84 -27.67 -6.34
C SER A 58 -17.30 -29.04 -5.83
N ALA A 59 -16.76 -29.54 -4.71
CA ALA A 59 -17.23 -30.81 -4.15
C ALA A 59 -18.68 -30.68 -3.64
N ALA A 60 -19.50 -31.70 -3.89
CA ALA A 60 -20.91 -31.69 -3.50
C ALA A 60 -21.12 -31.61 -1.97
N GLU A 61 -20.13 -32.05 -1.21
CA GLU A 61 -20.09 -32.06 0.26
C GLU A 61 -19.70 -30.69 0.87
N THR A 62 -19.32 -29.71 0.05
CA THR A 62 -18.88 -28.38 0.51
C THR A 62 -20.08 -27.54 0.99
N PRO A 63 -20.13 -27.13 2.28
CA PRO A 63 -21.19 -26.29 2.81
C PRO A 63 -21.30 -24.93 2.11
N ASP A 64 -22.52 -24.45 1.88
CA ASP A 64 -22.76 -23.24 1.10
C ASP A 64 -22.23 -21.96 1.78
N VAL A 65 -22.13 -21.92 3.11
CA VAL A 65 -21.48 -20.83 3.88
C VAL A 65 -20.03 -20.59 3.47
N LEU A 66 -19.34 -21.60 2.90
CA LEU A 66 -18.01 -21.45 2.32
C LEU A 66 -18.06 -20.78 0.94
N LYS A 67 -19.06 -21.12 0.13
CA LYS A 67 -19.32 -20.58 -1.22
C LYS A 67 -19.84 -19.14 -1.17
N GLU A 68 -20.62 -18.78 -0.15
CA GLU A 68 -21.10 -17.41 0.09
C GLU A 68 -20.00 -16.40 0.44
N ASN A 69 -18.89 -16.89 0.99
CA ASN A 69 -17.78 -16.08 1.49
C ASN A 69 -16.45 -16.37 0.78
N ALA A 70 -16.47 -17.18 -0.29
CA ALA A 70 -15.28 -17.60 -1.03
C ALA A 70 -14.47 -16.40 -1.53
N SER A 71 -13.20 -16.30 -1.13
CA SER A 71 -12.33 -15.22 -1.59
C SER A 71 -10.95 -15.73 -1.97
N ILE A 72 -10.44 -15.26 -3.12
CA ILE A 72 -9.05 -15.47 -3.54
C ILE A 72 -8.37 -14.12 -3.60
N VAL A 73 -7.24 -13.98 -2.90
CA VAL A 73 -6.37 -12.80 -2.98
C VAL A 73 -5.00 -13.23 -3.50
N LEU A 74 -4.63 -12.75 -4.68
CA LEU A 74 -3.32 -12.97 -5.29
C LEU A 74 -2.34 -11.88 -4.85
N ILE A 75 -1.09 -12.22 -4.54
CA ILE A 75 -0.04 -11.23 -4.27
C ILE A 75 0.83 -11.08 -5.53
N GLY A 76 0.48 -10.09 -6.34
CA GLY A 76 1.20 -9.62 -7.53
C GLY A 76 2.47 -8.83 -7.17
N SER A 77 2.79 -7.82 -7.99
CA SER A 77 3.82 -6.80 -7.72
C SER A 77 3.72 -5.68 -8.76
N THR A 78 4.12 -4.45 -8.42
CA THR A 78 4.27 -3.36 -9.41
C THR A 78 5.14 -3.76 -10.60
N ALA A 79 6.17 -4.60 -10.40
CA ALA A 79 6.99 -5.19 -11.46
C ALA A 79 6.17 -5.94 -12.53
N GLY A 80 5.03 -6.54 -12.15
CA GLY A 80 4.11 -7.18 -13.09
C GLY A 80 3.30 -6.23 -13.97
N LYS A 81 3.32 -4.92 -13.68
CA LYS A 81 2.69 -3.85 -14.47
C LYS A 81 3.71 -3.02 -15.26
N PHE A 82 4.89 -2.76 -14.69
CA PHE A 82 5.90 -1.86 -15.25
C PHE A 82 7.13 -2.56 -15.83
N GLY A 83 7.29 -3.87 -15.62
CA GLY A 83 8.53 -4.60 -15.85
C GLY A 83 9.50 -4.48 -14.68
N GLU A 84 10.62 -5.20 -14.76
CA GLU A 84 11.75 -5.06 -13.85
C GLU A 84 13.05 -5.36 -14.61
N ALA A 85 14.10 -4.57 -14.37
CA ALA A 85 15.41 -4.81 -14.96
C ALA A 85 16.09 -6.00 -14.26
N GLY A 86 16.84 -6.82 -15.01
CA GLY A 86 17.50 -8.02 -14.45
C GLY A 86 16.59 -9.18 -14.07
N HIS A 87 15.29 -8.94 -13.90
CA HIS A 87 14.32 -9.88 -13.33
C HIS A 87 13.04 -10.02 -14.20
N ALA A 88 13.24 -10.13 -15.51
CA ALA A 88 12.15 -10.29 -16.49
C ALA A 88 11.28 -11.54 -16.23
N ASP A 89 11.88 -12.61 -15.71
CA ASP A 89 11.19 -13.82 -15.24
C ASP A 89 10.25 -13.55 -14.07
N TYR A 90 10.70 -12.77 -13.07
CA TYR A 90 9.87 -12.34 -11.95
C TYR A 90 8.73 -11.43 -12.43
N ALA A 91 9.05 -10.41 -13.24
CA ALA A 91 8.07 -9.47 -13.78
C ALA A 91 6.99 -10.19 -14.59
N VAL A 92 7.35 -11.11 -15.50
CA VAL A 92 6.39 -11.91 -16.28
C VAL A 92 5.59 -12.84 -15.37
N SER A 93 6.18 -13.45 -14.33
CA SER A 93 5.45 -14.30 -13.38
C SER A 93 4.34 -13.53 -12.65
N LYS A 94 4.61 -12.30 -12.20
CA LYS A 94 3.64 -11.45 -11.50
C LYS A 94 2.65 -10.81 -12.49
N GLY A 95 3.09 -10.40 -13.67
CA GLY A 95 2.20 -9.85 -14.72
C GLY A 95 1.17 -10.87 -15.21
N ALA A 96 1.58 -12.12 -15.45
CA ALA A 96 0.68 -13.21 -15.81
C ALA A 96 -0.31 -13.57 -14.69
N MET A 97 0.10 -13.43 -13.42
CA MET A 97 -0.79 -13.58 -12.26
C MET A 97 -1.83 -12.44 -12.19
N MET A 98 -1.39 -11.19 -12.31
CA MET A 98 -2.22 -9.97 -12.21
C MET A 98 -3.17 -9.75 -13.38
N SER A 99 -2.91 -10.37 -14.55
CA SER A 99 -3.75 -10.25 -15.74
C SER A 99 -4.51 -11.54 -16.01
N GLY A 100 -3.84 -12.55 -16.59
CA GLY A 100 -4.44 -13.81 -17.01
C GLY A 100 -5.09 -14.59 -15.86
N LEU A 101 -4.31 -14.99 -14.86
CA LEU A 101 -4.82 -15.83 -13.77
C LEU A 101 -5.92 -15.13 -12.97
N LEU A 102 -5.73 -13.85 -12.63
CA LEU A 102 -6.74 -13.02 -11.98
C LEU A 102 -8.07 -13.03 -12.75
N LYS A 103 -8.07 -12.52 -14.00
CA LYS A 103 -9.30 -12.30 -14.75
C LYS A 103 -9.98 -13.62 -15.16
N THR A 104 -9.24 -14.72 -15.35
CA THR A 104 -9.83 -16.07 -15.49
C THR A 104 -10.54 -16.51 -14.21
N LEU A 105 -9.88 -16.42 -13.05
CA LEU A 105 -10.49 -16.82 -11.78
C LEU A 105 -11.73 -15.97 -11.44
N THR A 106 -11.72 -14.67 -11.75
CA THR A 106 -12.88 -13.77 -11.59
C THR A 106 -14.13 -14.24 -12.34
N VAL A 107 -13.99 -14.92 -13.49
CA VAL A 107 -15.14 -15.43 -14.28
C VAL A 107 -15.39 -16.93 -14.10
N GLU A 108 -14.56 -17.64 -13.33
CA GLU A 108 -14.74 -19.06 -13.01
C GLU A 108 -15.25 -19.28 -11.59
N LEU A 109 -14.74 -18.56 -10.58
CA LEU A 109 -15.19 -18.71 -9.19
C LEU A 109 -16.71 -18.48 -9.02
N PRO A 110 -17.35 -17.45 -9.64
CA PRO A 110 -18.81 -17.26 -9.54
C PRO A 110 -19.67 -18.42 -10.07
N LYS A 111 -19.12 -19.32 -10.90
CA LYS A 111 -19.83 -20.52 -11.41
C LYS A 111 -19.91 -21.64 -10.38
N ILE A 112 -19.06 -21.58 -9.35
CA ILE A 112 -18.92 -22.56 -8.26
C ILE A 112 -19.45 -21.97 -6.94
N ALA A 113 -19.19 -20.68 -6.74
CA ALA A 113 -19.47 -19.92 -5.54
C ALA A 113 -20.08 -18.57 -5.96
N PRO A 114 -21.42 -18.42 -6.05
CA PRO A 114 -22.06 -17.27 -6.72
C PRO A 114 -21.74 -15.88 -6.14
N ARG A 115 -21.26 -15.80 -4.90
CA ARG A 115 -20.80 -14.56 -4.23
C ARG A 115 -19.28 -14.46 -4.14
N GLY A 116 -18.57 -15.41 -4.75
CA GLY A 116 -17.12 -15.56 -4.64
C GLY A 116 -16.36 -14.48 -5.39
N ARG A 117 -15.32 -13.93 -4.76
CA ARG A 117 -14.55 -12.77 -5.27
C ARG A 117 -13.07 -13.11 -5.44
N VAL A 118 -12.45 -12.59 -6.49
CA VAL A 118 -11.02 -12.83 -6.79
C VAL A 118 -10.34 -11.50 -7.07
N ASN A 119 -9.39 -11.10 -6.24
CA ASN A 119 -8.65 -9.84 -6.39
C ASN A 119 -7.15 -10.09 -6.32
N CYS A 120 -6.37 -9.07 -6.69
CA CYS A 120 -4.92 -9.05 -6.56
C CYS A 120 -4.49 -7.80 -5.80
N ILE A 121 -3.49 -7.94 -4.94
CA ILE A 121 -2.72 -6.81 -4.41
C ILE A 121 -1.37 -6.81 -5.12
N ALA A 122 -0.90 -5.66 -5.58
CA ALA A 122 0.36 -5.51 -6.29
C ALA A 122 1.28 -4.55 -5.51
N PRO A 123 2.09 -5.06 -4.56
CA PRO A 123 2.98 -4.25 -3.78
C PRO A 123 4.09 -3.60 -4.62
N GLY A 124 4.51 -2.41 -4.21
CA GLY A 124 5.82 -1.86 -4.54
C GLY A 124 6.92 -2.53 -3.72
N TRP A 125 7.95 -1.77 -3.34
CA TRP A 125 8.96 -2.23 -2.39
C TRP A 125 8.36 -2.41 -0.99
N VAL A 126 8.54 -3.60 -0.41
CA VAL A 126 8.06 -3.97 0.94
C VAL A 126 9.25 -4.33 1.82
N SER A 127 9.25 -3.93 3.09
CA SER A 127 10.28 -4.27 4.06
C SER A 127 10.08 -5.70 4.55
N THR A 128 10.98 -6.59 4.17
CA THR A 128 10.91 -8.04 4.43
C THR A 128 12.32 -8.63 4.52
N PRO A 129 12.52 -9.83 5.08
CA PRO A 129 13.81 -10.53 5.01
C PRO A 129 14.33 -10.77 3.57
N MET A 130 13.45 -10.82 2.57
CA MET A 130 13.82 -10.95 1.15
C MET A 130 14.46 -9.66 0.61
N THR A 131 13.94 -8.50 0.99
CA THR A 131 14.40 -7.18 0.54
C THR A 131 15.46 -6.56 1.45
N ALA A 132 15.65 -7.07 2.67
CA ALA A 132 16.53 -6.51 3.71
C ALA A 132 18.02 -6.35 3.33
N LYS A 133 18.52 -7.03 2.28
CA LYS A 133 19.86 -6.75 1.72
C LYS A 133 19.82 -5.55 0.77
N ALA A 134 18.84 -5.49 -0.12
CA ALA A 134 18.69 -4.42 -1.11
C ALA A 134 18.36 -3.07 -0.45
N LEU A 135 17.53 -3.08 0.59
CA LEU A 135 17.14 -1.89 1.36
C LEU A 135 18.25 -1.32 2.26
N LYS A 136 19.44 -1.94 2.29
CA LYS A 136 20.64 -1.39 2.94
C LYS A 136 21.55 -0.60 1.98
N ASP A 137 21.24 -0.59 0.69
CA ASP A 137 21.95 0.23 -0.31
C ASP A 137 21.17 1.54 -0.55
N PRO A 138 21.72 2.71 -0.18
CA PRO A 138 21.04 4.00 -0.38
C PRO A 138 20.71 4.32 -1.85
N GLN A 139 21.44 3.78 -2.83
CA GLN A 139 21.11 3.98 -4.25
C GLN A 139 19.95 3.10 -4.70
N VAL A 140 19.84 1.88 -4.18
CA VAL A 140 18.68 1.00 -4.44
C VAL A 140 17.44 1.58 -3.78
N VAL A 141 17.55 2.04 -2.54
CA VAL A 141 16.48 2.77 -1.84
C VAL A 141 16.09 4.01 -2.64
N TYR A 142 17.04 4.89 -2.99
CA TYR A 142 16.74 6.09 -3.79
C TYR A 142 15.99 5.77 -5.09
N LYS A 143 16.42 4.76 -5.86
CA LYS A 143 15.74 4.33 -7.10
C LYS A 143 14.34 3.76 -6.84
N ALA A 144 14.20 2.89 -5.84
CA ALA A 144 12.93 2.29 -5.42
C ALA A 144 11.89 3.35 -5.02
N LEU A 145 12.37 4.43 -4.37
CA LEU A 145 11.54 5.52 -3.89
C LEU A 145 11.29 6.59 -4.97
N ALA A 146 12.23 6.83 -5.90
CA ALA A 146 12.11 7.86 -6.93
C ALA A 146 10.85 7.73 -7.82
N THR A 147 10.43 6.51 -8.14
CA THR A 147 9.20 6.23 -8.91
C THR A 147 7.98 5.91 -8.04
N THR A 148 8.14 5.91 -6.72
CA THR A 148 7.06 5.60 -5.77
C THR A 148 6.56 6.91 -5.18
N PRO A 149 5.31 7.36 -5.45
CA PRO A 149 4.82 8.65 -4.94
C PRO A 149 4.80 8.71 -3.40
N LEU A 150 4.83 7.55 -2.74
CA LEU A 150 4.94 7.38 -1.29
C LEU A 150 6.34 7.65 -0.75
N ARG A 151 7.43 7.49 -1.53
CA ARG A 151 8.83 7.48 -1.05
C ARG A 151 9.10 6.73 0.29
N LYS A 152 8.24 5.80 0.68
CA LYS A 152 8.40 4.84 1.79
C LYS A 152 8.38 3.43 1.22
N VAL A 153 9.20 2.56 1.82
CA VAL A 153 9.08 1.11 1.67
C VAL A 153 7.86 0.65 2.48
N ALA A 154 6.88 0.00 1.83
CA ALA A 154 5.70 -0.51 2.52
C ALA A 154 6.07 -1.54 3.60
N THR A 155 5.31 -1.61 4.68
CA THR A 155 5.49 -2.64 5.72
C THR A 155 4.71 -3.92 5.35
N THR A 156 5.01 -5.04 6.02
CA THR A 156 4.15 -6.23 5.97
C THR A 156 2.73 -5.94 6.47
N ARG A 157 2.57 -5.05 7.46
CA ARG A 157 1.27 -4.59 7.99
C ARG A 157 0.47 -3.81 6.93
N ASP A 158 1.12 -2.94 6.15
CA ASP A 158 0.48 -2.22 5.03
C ASP A 158 -0.12 -3.20 4.01
N ILE A 159 0.56 -4.31 3.68
CA ILE A 159 0.06 -5.34 2.75
C ILE A 159 -1.03 -6.20 3.43
N ALA A 160 -0.84 -6.62 4.68
CA ALA A 160 -1.79 -7.44 5.42
C ALA A 160 -3.15 -6.72 5.63
N ASN A 161 -3.12 -5.42 5.90
CA ASN A 161 -4.34 -4.60 6.02
C ASN A 161 -5.12 -4.58 4.69
N GLN A 162 -4.43 -4.44 3.56
CA GLN A 162 -5.06 -4.52 2.24
C GLN A 162 -5.63 -5.91 1.95
N VAL A 163 -4.92 -6.98 2.35
CA VAL A 163 -5.43 -8.37 2.27
C VAL A 163 -6.72 -8.52 3.06
N ALA A 164 -6.76 -8.07 4.32
CA ALA A 164 -7.94 -8.17 5.17
C ALA A 164 -9.13 -7.39 4.60
N MET A 165 -8.92 -6.15 4.14
CA MET A 165 -9.97 -5.33 3.54
C MET A 165 -10.53 -5.95 2.25
N ILE A 166 -9.68 -6.42 1.33
CA ILE A 166 -10.12 -6.96 0.04
C ILE A 166 -10.74 -8.36 0.16
N ALA A 167 -10.28 -9.16 1.13
CA ALA A 167 -10.85 -10.48 1.43
C ALA A 167 -12.22 -10.37 2.14
N SER A 168 -12.43 -9.36 2.99
CA SER A 168 -13.67 -9.17 3.75
C SER A 168 -14.91 -9.05 2.84
N ASN A 169 -15.92 -9.89 3.09
CA ASN A 169 -17.21 -9.83 2.39
C ASN A 169 -18.06 -8.63 2.84
N ALA A 170 -17.85 -8.15 4.07
CA ALA A 170 -18.56 -6.99 4.61
C ALA A 170 -18.02 -5.65 4.09
N VAL A 171 -16.71 -5.55 3.83
CA VAL A 171 -16.06 -4.32 3.32
C VAL A 171 -15.99 -4.32 1.79
N SER A 172 -15.60 -5.45 1.19
CA SER A 172 -15.31 -5.57 -0.25
C SER A 172 -16.26 -6.51 -0.99
N GLY A 173 -17.50 -6.67 -0.49
CA GLY A 173 -18.51 -7.61 -1.01
C GLY A 173 -18.94 -7.42 -2.47
N HIS A 174 -18.56 -6.30 -3.10
CA HIS A 174 -18.78 -6.05 -4.54
C HIS A 174 -17.48 -5.83 -5.34
N VAL A 175 -16.30 -5.95 -4.71
CA VAL A 175 -15.01 -5.76 -5.38
C VAL A 175 -14.48 -7.11 -5.84
N THR A 176 -14.34 -7.30 -7.16
CA THR A 176 -13.79 -8.52 -7.76
C THR A 176 -13.12 -8.20 -9.10
N GLY A 177 -12.03 -8.89 -9.40
CA GLY A 177 -11.21 -8.73 -10.60
C GLY A 177 -10.12 -7.67 -10.51
N GLU A 178 -9.97 -6.96 -9.39
CA GLU A 178 -9.16 -5.75 -9.34
C GLU A 178 -7.73 -5.94 -8.83
N VAL A 179 -6.85 -5.02 -9.23
CA VAL A 179 -5.41 -5.01 -8.91
C VAL A 179 -5.11 -3.78 -8.04
N ILE A 180 -5.13 -3.97 -6.72
CA ILE A 180 -4.92 -2.91 -5.74
C ILE A 180 -3.42 -2.58 -5.66
N LEU A 181 -3.05 -1.36 -6.05
CA LEU A 181 -1.72 -0.78 -5.83
C LEU A 181 -1.65 -0.17 -4.43
N VAL A 182 -0.54 -0.38 -3.70
CA VAL A 182 -0.38 0.12 -2.33
C VAL A 182 0.55 1.34 -2.31
N ALA A 183 -0.02 2.54 -2.12
CA ALA A 183 0.72 3.81 -2.14
C ALA A 183 -0.01 5.00 -1.44
N VAL A 184 0.77 6.06 -1.17
CA VAL A 184 0.50 7.50 -0.92
C VAL A 184 1.55 8.25 -1.78
N ILE A 185 2.14 9.47 -1.71
CA ILE A 185 2.43 10.66 -0.85
C ILE A 185 3.54 10.63 0.23
N PHE A 186 4.59 11.42 -0.07
CA PHE A 186 5.58 12.06 0.81
C PHE A 186 5.61 13.58 0.58
N GLY A 187 6.22 14.34 1.50
CA GLY A 187 6.60 15.73 1.26
C GLY A 187 7.65 15.88 0.15
N PRO A 188 7.63 16.96 -0.67
CA PRO A 188 8.54 17.09 -1.80
C PRO A 188 9.96 17.46 -1.38
N ALA A 189 10.95 17.03 -2.17
CA ALA A 189 12.35 17.40 -1.98
C ALA A 189 12.57 18.89 -2.25
N GLU A 190 13.62 19.47 -1.67
CA GLU A 190 13.94 20.91 -1.68
C GLU A 190 12.90 21.80 -0.97
N THR A 191 11.93 21.20 -0.27
CA THR A 191 10.91 21.88 0.53
C THR A 191 11.11 21.66 2.04
N PRO A 192 10.47 22.46 2.91
CA PRO A 192 10.50 22.20 4.35
C PRO A 192 9.81 20.89 4.78
N PHE A 193 9.01 20.27 3.90
CA PHE A 193 8.33 18.98 4.10
C PHE A 193 9.17 17.76 3.69
N GLU A 194 10.39 17.97 3.19
CA GLU A 194 11.31 16.89 2.82
C GLU A 194 11.49 15.90 3.99
N ASP A 195 11.65 14.61 3.66
CA ASP A 195 11.61 13.44 4.56
C ASP A 195 10.27 13.17 5.29
N GLY A 196 9.24 14.00 5.11
CA GLY A 196 7.92 13.83 5.75
C GLY A 196 7.01 12.75 5.15
N THR A 197 6.45 11.88 6.02
CA THR A 197 5.60 10.73 5.68
C THR A 197 4.12 10.99 6.04
N PHE A 198 3.39 11.65 5.14
CA PHE A 198 2.04 12.15 5.48
C PHE A 198 0.91 11.19 5.07
N LYS A 199 0.24 10.61 6.07
CA LYS A 199 -0.93 9.73 5.89
C LYS A 199 -2.14 10.53 5.41
N LEU A 200 -2.91 9.95 4.49
CA LEU A 200 -4.12 10.56 3.91
C LEU A 200 -5.28 9.55 3.94
N LEU A 201 -6.50 10.07 4.10
CA LEU A 201 -7.75 9.37 3.83
C LEU A 201 -8.36 9.96 2.56
N LEU A 202 -8.59 9.11 1.56
CA LEU A 202 -9.41 9.40 0.39
C LEU A 202 -10.72 8.62 0.55
N ASN A 203 -11.85 9.33 0.55
CA ASN A 203 -13.17 8.73 0.70
C ASN A 203 -14.02 9.04 -0.55
N PHE A 204 -14.53 7.98 -1.17
CA PHE A 204 -15.28 8.01 -2.42
C PHE A 204 -16.75 7.69 -2.11
N ASP A 205 -17.66 8.60 -2.46
CA ASP A 205 -19.10 8.39 -2.32
C ASP A 205 -19.77 7.97 -3.64
N GLU A 206 -21.07 7.69 -3.60
CA GLU A 206 -21.87 7.28 -4.77
C GLU A 206 -21.92 8.33 -5.90
N SER A 207 -21.44 9.56 -5.68
CA SER A 207 -21.38 10.62 -6.68
C SER A 207 -20.03 10.72 -7.39
N TYR A 208 -19.01 9.97 -6.97
CA TYR A 208 -17.78 9.78 -7.74
C TYR A 208 -18.03 8.96 -9.03
N PRO A 209 -17.43 9.29 -10.18
CA PRO A 209 -16.48 10.36 -10.45
C PRO A 209 -17.12 11.68 -10.93
N ASN A 210 -18.45 11.84 -10.86
CA ASN A 210 -19.10 13.11 -11.23
C ASN A 210 -18.76 14.25 -10.26
N LYS A 211 -18.46 13.92 -9.00
CA LYS A 211 -17.82 14.78 -8.00
C LYS A 211 -16.42 14.26 -7.63
N PRO A 212 -15.51 15.12 -7.13
CA PRO A 212 -14.25 14.68 -6.54
C PRO A 212 -14.49 13.83 -5.28
N PRO A 213 -13.58 12.90 -4.95
CA PRO A 213 -13.60 12.24 -3.65
C PRO A 213 -13.21 13.25 -2.56
N THR A 214 -13.66 13.02 -1.33
CA THR A 214 -13.20 13.81 -0.18
C THR A 214 -11.80 13.35 0.23
N VAL A 215 -10.89 14.30 0.48
CA VAL A 215 -9.50 14.02 0.85
C VAL A 215 -9.09 14.83 2.06
N LYS A 216 -8.51 14.15 3.06
CA LYS A 216 -7.89 14.79 4.23
C LYS A 216 -6.61 14.08 4.64
N PHE A 217 -5.65 14.83 5.17
CA PHE A 217 -4.55 14.26 5.93
C PHE A 217 -5.06 13.63 7.24
N LEU A 218 -4.45 12.52 7.62
CA LEU A 218 -4.57 11.90 8.94
C LEU A 218 -3.36 12.22 9.83
N SER A 219 -2.19 12.47 9.21
CA SER A 219 -1.08 13.14 9.88
C SER A 219 -1.44 14.59 10.19
N ARG A 220 -0.91 15.13 11.30
CA ARG A 220 -0.93 16.57 11.57
C ARG A 220 -0.20 17.32 10.44
N MET A 221 -0.69 18.49 10.04
CA MET A 221 -0.09 19.30 8.96
C MET A 221 0.01 20.78 9.34
N PHE A 222 1.21 21.36 9.23
CA PHE A 222 1.42 22.80 9.29
C PHE A 222 1.70 23.36 7.89
N HIS A 223 0.65 23.56 7.08
CA HIS A 223 0.76 23.98 5.68
C HIS A 223 -0.25 25.10 5.33
N PRO A 224 0.11 26.16 4.57
CA PRO A 224 -0.76 27.28 4.24
C PRO A 224 -2.13 26.90 3.66
N ASN A 225 -2.23 25.79 2.92
CA ASN A 225 -3.46 25.33 2.25
C ASN A 225 -4.07 24.04 2.84
N VAL A 226 -3.68 23.65 4.06
CA VAL A 226 -4.31 22.55 4.82
C VAL A 226 -4.98 23.10 6.08
N TYR A 227 -6.22 22.68 6.34
CA TYR A 227 -6.98 23.06 7.53
C TYR A 227 -6.54 22.25 8.76
N ALA A 228 -6.85 22.74 9.97
CA ALA A 228 -6.45 22.09 11.23
C ALA A 228 -7.06 20.68 11.45
N ASN A 229 -8.11 20.32 10.70
CA ASN A 229 -8.74 18.99 10.68
C ASN A 229 -8.14 18.05 9.60
N GLY A 230 -7.11 18.49 8.87
CA GLY A 230 -6.44 17.76 7.79
C GLY A 230 -7.05 17.97 6.40
N GLU A 231 -8.19 18.65 6.23
CA GLU A 231 -8.79 18.89 4.92
C GLU A 231 -7.93 19.83 4.06
N LEU A 232 -7.99 19.69 2.73
CA LEU A 232 -7.17 20.45 1.79
C LEU A 232 -7.96 21.52 1.04
N CYS A 233 -7.40 22.72 0.91
CA CYS A 233 -7.85 23.71 -0.05
C CYS A 233 -7.11 23.50 -1.39
N LEU A 234 -7.59 22.56 -2.20
CA LEU A 234 -7.04 22.20 -3.51
C LEU A 234 -8.12 22.37 -4.60
N ASP A 235 -7.79 23.07 -5.68
CA ASP A 235 -8.75 23.53 -6.70
C ASP A 235 -9.36 22.41 -7.55
N ILE A 236 -8.58 21.37 -7.87
CA ILE A 236 -9.07 20.18 -8.57
C ILE A 236 -10.04 19.34 -7.72
N LEU A 237 -10.03 19.48 -6.39
CA LEU A 237 -11.01 18.86 -5.49
C LEU A 237 -12.24 19.77 -5.25
N GLN A 238 -12.33 20.88 -5.98
CA GLN A 238 -13.40 21.87 -5.88
C GLN A 238 -13.87 22.26 -7.30
N ASN A 239 -13.59 23.50 -7.72
CA ASN A 239 -14.15 24.10 -8.93
C ASN A 239 -13.49 23.64 -10.24
N ARG A 240 -12.39 22.89 -10.19
CA ARG A 240 -11.68 22.36 -11.37
C ARG A 240 -11.63 20.83 -11.42
N TRP A 241 -12.53 20.13 -10.74
CA TRP A 241 -12.65 18.67 -10.87
C TRP A 241 -13.03 18.27 -12.30
N SER A 242 -12.47 17.15 -12.77
CA SER A 242 -12.89 16.44 -13.97
C SER A 242 -13.10 14.96 -13.65
N PRO A 243 -14.20 14.31 -14.12
CA PRO A 243 -14.38 12.86 -14.01
C PRO A 243 -13.29 12.03 -14.70
N THR A 244 -12.40 12.66 -15.47
CA THR A 244 -11.22 12.03 -16.09
C THR A 244 -9.98 12.01 -15.19
N TYR A 245 -10.04 12.60 -14.00
CA TYR A 245 -8.93 12.55 -13.03
C TYR A 245 -9.01 11.29 -12.18
N ASP A 246 -7.88 10.58 -12.13
CA ASP A 246 -7.71 9.41 -11.28
C ASP A 246 -7.03 9.77 -9.94
N VAL A 247 -6.80 8.75 -9.11
CA VAL A 247 -6.08 8.93 -7.84
C VAL A 247 -4.66 9.46 -8.06
N ALA A 248 -3.97 9.08 -9.14
CA ALA A 248 -2.62 9.55 -9.40
C ALA A 248 -2.58 11.07 -9.69
N ALA A 249 -3.54 11.59 -10.45
CA ALA A 249 -3.71 13.03 -10.68
C ALA A 249 -3.98 13.80 -9.38
N ILE A 250 -4.85 13.26 -8.51
CA ILE A 250 -5.12 13.83 -7.17
C ILE A 250 -3.85 13.88 -6.34
N LEU A 251 -3.14 12.74 -6.19
CA LEU A 251 -1.94 12.68 -5.35
C LEU A 251 -0.82 13.59 -5.88
N THR A 252 -0.63 13.66 -7.21
CA THR A 252 0.34 14.56 -7.86
C THR A 252 0.03 16.03 -7.56
N SER A 253 -1.25 16.41 -7.57
CA SER A 253 -1.65 17.79 -7.28
C SER A 253 -1.49 18.16 -5.80
N ILE A 254 -1.60 17.20 -4.88
CA ILE A 254 -1.28 17.39 -3.46
C ILE A 254 0.23 17.55 -3.26
N GLN A 255 1.08 16.78 -3.96
CA GLN A 255 2.54 16.97 -3.91
C GLN A 255 2.96 18.33 -4.51
N SER A 256 2.33 18.77 -5.60
CA SER A 256 2.51 20.12 -6.13
C SER A 256 2.11 21.21 -5.12
N LEU A 257 0.99 21.03 -4.41
CA LEU A 257 0.52 21.96 -3.37
C LEU A 257 1.48 22.07 -2.18
N LEU A 258 2.18 20.98 -1.81
CA LEU A 258 3.22 20.99 -0.77
C LEU A 258 4.56 21.59 -1.26
N HIS A 259 4.79 21.64 -2.57
CA HIS A 259 5.99 22.22 -3.19
C HIS A 259 5.84 23.74 -3.37
N ASP A 260 4.71 24.17 -3.94
CA ASP A 260 4.36 25.57 -4.16
C ASP A 260 3.10 25.94 -3.36
N PRO A 261 3.21 26.20 -2.03
CA PRO A 261 2.10 26.69 -1.24
C PRO A 261 1.52 27.98 -1.82
N ASN A 262 0.19 28.12 -1.79
CA ASN A 262 -0.52 29.32 -2.22
C ASN A 262 -0.94 30.17 -1.00
N PRO A 263 -0.10 31.09 -0.50
CA PRO A 263 -0.44 31.91 0.66
C PRO A 263 -1.55 32.94 0.38
N ASN A 264 -1.96 33.13 -0.88
CA ASN A 264 -2.98 34.10 -1.28
C ASN A 264 -4.42 33.57 -1.12
N SER A 265 -4.60 32.27 -0.94
CA SER A 265 -5.88 31.66 -0.52
C SER A 265 -5.64 30.62 0.58
N PRO A 266 -5.28 31.05 1.81
CA PRO A 266 -4.79 30.15 2.84
C PRO A 266 -5.94 29.51 3.64
N ALA A 267 -5.83 28.20 3.85
CA ALA A 267 -6.62 27.44 4.83
C ALA A 267 -6.06 27.62 6.26
N ASN A 268 -4.74 27.83 6.38
CA ASN A 268 -4.04 28.13 7.61
C ASN A 268 -3.35 29.50 7.48
N ALA A 269 -3.99 30.53 8.03
CA ALA A 269 -3.51 31.91 7.94
C ALA A 269 -2.16 32.12 8.64
N GLU A 270 -1.88 31.40 9.74
CA GLU A 270 -0.62 31.52 10.48
C GLU A 270 0.55 30.92 9.68
N ALA A 271 0.38 29.72 9.12
CA ALA A 271 1.35 29.11 8.23
C ALA A 271 1.62 30.00 7.00
N ALA A 272 0.58 30.60 6.43
CA ALA A 272 0.69 31.52 5.30
C ALA A 272 1.37 32.86 5.64
N GLN A 273 1.21 33.36 6.88
CA GLN A 273 1.92 34.54 7.36
C GLN A 273 3.41 34.23 7.55
N LEU A 274 3.75 33.13 8.26
CA LEU A 274 5.14 32.73 8.45
C LEU A 274 5.86 32.44 7.12
N TYR A 275 5.17 31.81 6.16
CA TYR A 275 5.72 31.57 4.82
C TYR A 275 6.11 32.86 4.08
N ARG A 276 5.38 33.97 4.30
CA ARG A 276 5.72 35.30 3.74
C ARG A 276 6.77 36.05 4.56
N GLU A 277 6.63 36.06 5.88
CA GLU A 277 7.29 37.04 6.76
C GLU A 277 8.47 36.46 7.56
N ASN A 278 8.47 35.15 7.82
CA ASN A 278 9.49 34.48 8.63
C ASN A 278 9.69 33.02 8.21
N MET A 279 10.28 32.83 7.03
CA MET A 279 10.57 31.51 6.46
C MET A 279 11.39 30.61 7.41
N LYS A 280 12.23 31.18 8.28
CA LYS A 280 13.01 30.40 9.26
C LYS A 280 12.13 29.73 10.32
N GLU A 281 11.14 30.45 10.85
CA GLU A 281 10.17 29.90 11.80
C GLU A 281 9.16 28.98 11.10
N TYR A 282 8.76 29.30 9.86
CA TYR A 282 7.96 28.38 9.03
C TYR A 282 8.65 27.02 8.89
N VAL A 283 9.92 27.00 8.43
CA VAL A 283 10.73 25.78 8.29
C VAL A 283 10.81 25.01 9.61
N ARG A 284 11.03 25.69 10.74
CA ARG A 284 11.12 25.04 12.05
C ARG A 284 9.83 24.27 12.41
N ARG A 285 8.66 24.86 12.17
CA ARG A 285 7.37 24.21 12.46
C ARG A 285 7.02 23.10 11.47
N VAL A 286 7.37 23.26 10.19
CA VAL A 286 7.19 22.17 9.22
C VAL A 286 8.09 20.99 9.57
N LYS A 287 9.33 21.21 10.02
CA LYS A 287 10.21 20.11 10.47
C LYS A 287 9.66 19.35 11.68
N ALA A 288 9.10 20.03 12.68
CA ALA A 288 8.37 19.35 13.76
C ALA A 288 7.17 18.53 13.24
N THR A 289 6.53 18.98 12.15
CA THR A 289 5.44 18.23 11.49
C THR A 289 5.97 17.01 10.72
N VAL A 290 7.16 17.10 10.11
CA VAL A 290 7.88 15.98 9.49
C VAL A 290 8.26 14.93 10.54
N GLU A 291 8.85 15.36 11.65
CA GLU A 291 9.22 14.50 12.78
C GLU A 291 7.98 13.81 13.40
N GLU A 292 6.90 14.55 13.64
CA GLU A 292 5.60 13.97 14.07
C GLU A 292 5.01 12.95 13.10
N SER A 293 5.39 12.99 11.82
CA SER A 293 4.85 12.12 10.75
C SER A 293 5.48 10.73 10.70
N TRP A 294 6.63 10.54 11.34
CA TRP A 294 7.35 9.27 11.38
C TRP A 294 6.79 8.27 12.41
N LEU A 295 6.07 8.75 13.42
CA LEU A 295 5.49 7.97 14.52
C LEU A 295 4.14 7.33 14.11
N ASP A 296 3.90 6.07 14.47
CA ASP A 296 2.60 5.43 14.28
C ASP A 296 1.60 5.90 15.37
N PRO A 297 0.31 6.16 15.08
CA PRO A 297 -0.67 6.56 16.09
C PRO A 297 -0.79 5.54 17.24
N ASP A 298 -0.68 4.25 16.91
CA ASP A 298 -0.67 3.13 17.86
C ASP A 298 0.47 3.25 18.90
N GLU A 299 1.58 3.92 18.58
CA GLU A 299 2.73 4.11 19.49
C GLU A 299 2.50 5.26 20.49
N LYS A 300 1.57 6.18 20.19
CA LYS A 300 1.32 7.38 21.03
C LYS A 300 0.43 7.11 22.24
N GLU A 301 -0.28 5.98 22.31
CA GLU A 301 -1.06 5.59 23.50
C GLU A 301 -0.19 4.93 24.60
N GLY A 302 1.06 4.56 24.30
CA GLY A 302 1.97 3.89 25.24
C GLY A 302 3.04 4.78 25.90
N MET A 303 3.13 6.07 25.54
CA MET A 303 4.17 6.98 26.04
C MET A 303 3.63 7.96 27.08
N GLU A 304 3.70 7.60 28.37
CA GLU A 304 3.64 8.60 29.44
C GLU A 304 4.92 9.45 29.41
N VAL A 305 4.76 10.78 29.39
CA VAL A 305 5.89 11.72 29.34
C VAL A 305 6.27 12.10 30.77
N ASP A 306 7.36 11.53 31.27
CA ASP A 306 7.96 11.95 32.54
C ASP A 306 8.65 13.33 32.35
N GLU A 307 7.97 14.38 32.79
CA GLU A 307 8.42 15.78 32.67
C GLU A 307 9.75 16.08 33.39
N ALA A 308 10.28 15.16 34.20
CA ALA A 308 11.48 15.37 35.01
C ALA A 308 12.82 15.19 34.25
N SER A 309 12.86 14.41 33.16
CA SER A 309 14.13 13.97 32.54
C SER A 309 14.49 14.65 31.21
N GLY A 310 13.50 14.95 30.37
CA GLY A 310 13.71 15.54 29.04
C GLY A 310 14.33 14.60 27.99
N THR A 311 14.41 13.29 28.28
CA THR A 311 14.92 12.26 27.37
C THR A 311 13.83 11.27 26.99
N ILE A 312 13.77 10.90 25.70
CA ILE A 312 12.88 9.85 25.21
C ILE A 312 13.57 8.51 25.48
N ALA A 313 13.06 7.74 26.44
CA ALA A 313 13.46 6.35 26.64
C ALA A 313 12.80 5.45 25.56
N THR A 314 13.52 4.43 25.11
CA THR A 314 12.99 3.41 24.19
C THR A 314 12.47 2.19 24.95
N PRO A 315 11.49 1.42 24.43
CA PRO A 315 10.89 0.30 25.18
C PRO A 315 11.90 -0.76 25.67
N ASP A 316 12.98 -1.01 24.91
CA ASP A 316 14.05 -1.94 25.28
C ASP A 316 14.78 -1.52 26.58
N GLU A 317 14.79 -0.24 26.95
CA GLU A 317 15.46 0.27 28.16
C GLU A 317 14.64 0.01 29.45
N ALA A 318 13.39 -0.43 29.33
CA ALA A 318 12.52 -0.72 30.48
C ALA A 318 12.69 -2.16 31.02
N GLU A 319 12.97 -3.16 30.17
CA GLU A 319 13.06 -4.57 30.62
C GLU A 319 14.33 -4.85 31.45
N ASP A 320 15.46 -4.20 31.14
CA ASP A 320 16.71 -4.37 31.91
C ASP A 320 16.60 -3.82 33.36
N ALA A 321 15.67 -2.90 33.63
CA ALA A 321 15.55 -2.19 34.90
C ALA A 321 14.91 -3.00 36.05
N GLU A 322 14.13 -4.05 35.76
CA GLU A 322 13.52 -4.92 36.80
C GLU A 322 14.40 -6.12 37.20
N SER A 323 15.65 -6.19 36.74
CA SER A 323 16.53 -7.37 36.89
C SER A 323 17.77 -7.20 37.79
N ALA A 324 17.90 -6.06 38.49
CA ALA A 324 19.08 -5.65 39.26
C ALA A 324 18.84 -5.46 40.78
#